data_AF-A0A150XP74-F1
#
_entry.id   AF-A0A150XP74-F1
#
_cell.length_a   1.000
_cell.length_b   1.000
_cell.length_c   1.000
_cell.angle_alpha   90.00
_cell.angle_beta   90.00
_cell.angle_gamma   90.00
#
_symmetry.space_group_name_H-M   'P 1'
#
loop_
_entity.id
_entity.type
_entity.pdbx_description
1 polymer ?
#
loop_
_entity_poly.entity_id
_entity_poly.type
_entity_poly.pdbx_seq_one_letter_code
_entity_poly.pdbx_strand_id
1 'polypeptide(L)'
;MKFKWLAIALLTVITLIVLLFPSFVFPQPPLSELTEARERLSEAEKNQASEYAPDLYKKAMSLYDSAMVAWANENDRIFFMKDFSSTKQLASKASETAILAKSTAQNVSKKVWSNYSKRLDLIDDQFERFDLKYKNIPLNEVSVKQLAQTRLLYHEVSAAYEKENAVYLKENLSTLEENLTQLISHAETTMADFFKDYPLWKQWAAAGIERSKKSNETVFIIDKMERLCYVYAKGKLTHTFNMELGANWMGDKMLSGDKTTPEGVYKVVKKKGNGQTKYYKALLLNYPNADDQKRFKENKAKGIIPKNASIGNLIEIHGDGGKGLDWTDGCVALNNNDMDKLFALASENTQVIIVGSLKPLPTK
;
A
#
# COMPACT_ATOMS: atom_id res chain seq x y z
N MET A 1 17.22 96.86 -27.99
CA MET A 1 16.43 96.76 -26.74
C MET A 1 15.26 95.77 -26.83
N LYS A 2 14.45 95.78 -27.91
CA LYS A 2 13.27 94.91 -28.07
C LYS A 2 13.56 93.39 -28.05
N PHE A 3 14.70 92.96 -28.58
CA PHE A 3 15.09 91.53 -28.62
C PHE A 3 15.37 90.92 -27.24
N LYS A 4 15.96 91.70 -26.30
CA LYS A 4 16.24 91.24 -24.93
C LYS A 4 14.94 91.01 -24.14
N TRP A 5 13.96 91.90 -24.29
CA TRP A 5 12.65 91.77 -23.64
C TRP A 5 11.83 90.61 -24.25
N LEU A 6 11.96 90.36 -25.56
CA LEU A 6 11.32 89.22 -26.20
C LEU A 6 11.92 87.89 -25.71
N ALA A 7 13.24 87.82 -25.56
CA ALA A 7 13.92 86.64 -25.01
C ALA A 7 13.54 86.38 -23.54
N ILE A 8 13.45 87.44 -22.71
CA ILE A 8 13.01 87.33 -21.31
C ILE A 8 11.54 86.89 -21.24
N ALA A 9 10.66 87.43 -22.09
CA ALA A 9 9.26 87.02 -22.18
C ALA A 9 9.13 85.54 -22.60
N LEU A 10 9.96 85.08 -23.54
CA LEU A 10 9.99 83.68 -23.97
C LEU A 10 10.48 82.76 -22.84
N LEU A 11 11.54 83.16 -22.13
CA LEU A 11 12.13 82.39 -21.03
C LEU A 11 11.16 82.30 -19.85
N THR A 12 10.45 83.38 -19.55
CA THR A 12 9.40 83.43 -18.51
C THR A 12 8.20 82.58 -18.88
N VAL A 13 7.75 82.58 -20.15
CA VAL A 13 6.69 81.68 -20.62
C VAL A 13 7.13 80.21 -20.56
N ILE A 14 8.36 79.89 -20.96
CA ILE A 14 8.91 78.52 -20.85
C ILE A 14 9.00 78.09 -19.38
N THR A 15 9.49 78.95 -18.49
CA THR A 15 9.50 78.64 -17.05
C THR A 15 8.09 78.53 -16.48
N LEU A 16 7.14 79.35 -16.93
CA LEU A 16 5.72 79.22 -16.54
C LEU A 16 5.14 77.89 -17.02
N ILE A 17 5.45 77.45 -18.24
CA ILE A 17 4.98 76.16 -18.78
C ILE A 17 5.59 74.99 -18.00
N VAL A 18 6.88 75.05 -17.66
CA VAL A 18 7.56 74.03 -16.83
C VAL A 18 6.99 73.98 -15.41
N LEU A 19 6.63 75.13 -14.83
CA LEU A 19 6.07 75.24 -13.48
C LEU A 19 4.58 74.87 -13.41
N LEU A 20 3.79 75.27 -14.42
CA LEU A 20 2.34 75.04 -14.46
C LEU A 20 1.99 73.66 -15.04
N PHE A 21 2.82 73.10 -15.92
CA PHE A 21 2.60 71.81 -16.57
C PHE A 21 3.84 70.90 -16.47
N PRO A 22 4.34 70.60 -15.27
CA PRO A 22 5.51 69.75 -15.08
C PRO A 22 5.31 68.36 -15.73
N SER A 23 4.10 67.81 -15.69
CA SER A 23 3.76 66.52 -16.32
C SER A 23 3.82 66.51 -17.86
N PHE A 24 3.77 67.67 -18.52
CA PHE A 24 3.97 67.78 -19.99
C PHE A 24 5.44 67.94 -20.37
N VAL A 25 6.30 68.34 -19.43
CA VAL A 25 7.73 68.58 -19.67
C VAL A 25 8.60 67.45 -19.10
N PHE A 26 8.17 66.79 -18.04
CA PHE A 26 8.91 65.74 -17.35
C PHE A 26 8.29 64.36 -17.60
N PRO A 27 9.04 63.43 -18.21
CA PRO A 27 8.65 62.02 -18.34
C PRO A 27 8.32 61.44 -16.96
N GLN A 28 7.09 60.92 -16.80
CA GLN A 28 6.67 60.31 -15.54
C GLN A 28 7.25 58.90 -15.41
N PRO A 29 7.76 58.50 -14.23
CA PRO A 29 8.24 57.15 -14.03
C PRO A 29 7.06 56.15 -14.11
N PRO A 30 7.25 54.96 -14.69
CA PRO A 30 6.20 53.96 -14.91
C PRO A 30 5.93 53.15 -13.63
N LEU A 31 5.65 53.86 -12.52
CA LEU A 31 5.44 53.24 -11.21
C LEU A 31 4.23 52.31 -11.19
N SER A 32 3.17 52.64 -11.95
CA SER A 32 1.98 51.80 -12.04
C SER A 32 2.31 50.45 -12.68
N GLU A 33 3.02 50.45 -13.80
CA GLU A 33 3.36 49.23 -14.54
C GLU A 33 4.38 48.36 -13.79
N LEU A 34 5.35 48.98 -13.12
CA LEU A 34 6.30 48.26 -12.26
C LEU A 34 5.59 47.66 -11.04
N THR A 35 4.68 48.39 -10.41
CA THR A 35 3.91 47.88 -9.26
C THR A 35 3.01 46.73 -9.69
N GLU A 36 2.30 46.87 -10.81
CA GLU A 36 1.46 45.80 -11.35
C GLU A 36 2.30 44.56 -11.66
N ALA A 37 3.42 44.69 -12.38
CA ALA A 37 4.28 43.55 -12.70
C ALA A 37 4.78 42.82 -11.45
N ARG A 38 5.16 43.58 -10.40
CA ARG A 38 5.57 43.02 -9.10
C ARG A 38 4.42 42.28 -8.40
N GLU A 39 3.22 42.87 -8.40
CA GLU A 39 2.02 42.25 -7.83
C GLU A 39 1.66 40.96 -8.57
N ARG A 40 1.73 40.95 -9.92
CA ARG A 40 1.47 39.72 -10.71
C ARG A 40 2.50 38.64 -10.46
N LEU A 41 3.78 38.98 -10.32
CA LEU A 41 4.82 38.02 -9.95
C LEU A 41 4.56 37.42 -8.56
N SER A 42 4.21 38.26 -7.58
CA SER A 42 3.85 37.79 -6.24
C SER A 42 2.61 36.90 -6.26
N GLU A 43 1.60 37.23 -7.06
CA GLU A 43 0.40 36.41 -7.22
C GLU A 43 0.69 35.07 -7.91
N ALA A 44 1.55 35.07 -8.94
CA ALA A 44 2.00 33.86 -9.60
C ALA A 44 2.75 32.94 -8.62
N GLU A 45 3.63 33.50 -7.77
CA GLU A 45 4.34 32.74 -6.75
C GLU A 45 3.41 32.19 -5.68
N LYS A 46 2.44 32.97 -5.22
CA LYS A 46 1.40 32.49 -4.29
C LYS A 46 0.61 31.30 -4.86
N ASN A 47 0.50 31.20 -6.18
CA ASN A 47 -0.08 30.06 -6.91
C ASN A 47 0.97 29.04 -7.35
N GLN A 48 2.15 29.04 -6.73
CA GLN A 48 3.23 28.06 -6.92
C GLN A 48 3.73 27.98 -8.38
N ALA A 49 3.77 29.11 -9.08
CA ALA A 49 4.28 29.14 -10.46
C ALA A 49 5.75 28.75 -10.57
N SER A 50 6.55 28.94 -9.52
CA SER A 50 7.93 28.46 -9.43
C SER A 50 8.06 26.93 -9.53
N GLU A 51 7.09 26.16 -9.03
CA GLU A 51 7.08 24.69 -9.10
C GLU A 51 6.33 24.19 -10.36
N TYR A 52 5.15 24.73 -10.65
CA TYR A 52 4.26 24.19 -11.68
C TYR A 52 4.36 24.87 -13.06
N ALA A 53 5.03 26.03 -13.14
CA ALA A 53 5.29 26.73 -14.40
C ALA A 53 6.69 27.41 -14.40
N PRO A 54 7.77 26.67 -14.06
CA PRO A 54 9.07 27.24 -13.73
C PRO A 54 9.66 28.11 -14.85
N ASP A 55 9.50 27.69 -16.11
CA ASP A 55 10.08 28.41 -17.25
C ASP A 55 9.40 29.77 -17.49
N LEU A 56 8.06 29.79 -17.40
CA LEU A 56 7.29 31.03 -17.54
C LEU A 56 7.54 31.98 -16.37
N TYR A 57 7.62 31.43 -15.15
CA TYR A 57 7.88 32.22 -13.96
C TYR A 57 9.29 32.84 -13.98
N LYS A 58 10.33 32.05 -14.30
CA LYS A 58 11.70 32.54 -14.48
C LYS A 58 11.78 33.60 -15.58
N LYS A 59 11.08 33.41 -16.70
CA LYS A 59 11.01 34.40 -17.78
C LYS A 59 10.36 35.71 -17.32
N ALA A 60 9.27 35.64 -16.56
CA ALA A 60 8.61 36.81 -16.01
C ALA A 60 9.52 37.58 -15.04
N MET A 61 10.24 36.88 -14.15
CA MET A 61 11.24 37.48 -13.25
C MET A 61 12.34 38.18 -14.04
N SER A 62 12.92 37.50 -15.04
CA SER A 62 14.00 38.08 -15.86
C SER A 62 13.56 39.34 -16.62
N LEU A 63 12.31 39.38 -17.10
CA LEU A 63 11.73 40.57 -17.74
C LEU A 63 11.54 41.73 -16.75
N TYR A 64 11.12 41.43 -15.52
CA TYR A 64 10.98 42.42 -14.46
C TYR A 64 12.33 42.97 -14.02
N ASP A 65 13.33 42.10 -13.83
CA ASP A 65 14.70 42.52 -13.50
C ASP A 65 15.26 43.43 -14.59
N SER A 66 15.03 43.10 -15.86
CA SER A 66 15.39 43.95 -17.00
C SER A 66 14.68 45.30 -16.96
N ALA A 67 13.39 45.33 -16.57
CA ALA A 67 12.64 46.57 -16.40
C ALA A 67 13.22 47.45 -15.28
N MET A 68 13.62 46.85 -14.16
CA MET A 68 14.22 47.55 -13.02
C MET A 68 15.60 48.14 -13.36
N VAL A 69 16.41 47.41 -14.12
CA VAL A 69 17.70 47.92 -14.64
C VAL A 69 17.47 49.09 -15.61
N ALA A 70 16.53 48.95 -16.55
CA ALA A 70 16.18 50.04 -17.45
C ALA A 70 15.69 51.28 -16.69
N TRP A 71 14.83 51.08 -15.68
CA TRP A 71 14.32 52.16 -14.84
C TRP A 71 15.43 52.89 -14.06
N ALA A 72 16.37 52.14 -13.48
CA ALA A 72 17.53 52.70 -12.79
C ALA A 72 18.39 53.56 -13.73
N ASN A 73 18.72 53.03 -14.91
CA ASN A 73 19.51 53.75 -15.92
C ASN A 73 18.84 55.06 -16.38
N GLU A 74 17.51 55.07 -16.55
CA GLU A 74 16.77 56.29 -16.90
C GLU A 74 16.70 57.29 -15.74
N ASN A 75 16.74 56.81 -14.49
CA ASN A 75 16.77 57.70 -13.32
C ASN A 75 18.11 58.43 -13.15
N ASP A 76 19.20 57.83 -13.60
CA ASP A 76 20.55 58.45 -13.62
C ASP A 76 20.71 59.52 -14.72
N ARG A 77 19.78 59.57 -15.69
CA ARG A 77 19.79 60.59 -16.74
C ARG A 77 19.25 61.93 -16.25
N ILE A 78 19.71 62.99 -16.93
CA ILE A 78 19.22 64.35 -16.71
C ILE A 78 17.71 64.40 -16.96
N PHE A 79 16.98 65.09 -16.07
CA PHE A 79 15.52 65.04 -15.92
C PHE A 79 14.67 65.19 -17.20
N PHE A 80 15.15 65.90 -18.22
CA PHE A 80 14.43 66.13 -19.48
C PHE A 80 14.81 65.17 -20.61
N MET A 81 15.83 64.32 -20.42
CA MET A 81 16.28 63.32 -21.40
C MET A 81 15.81 61.89 -21.07
N LYS A 82 14.95 61.73 -20.05
CA LYS A 82 14.47 60.42 -19.60
C LYS A 82 13.47 59.84 -20.62
N ASP A 83 13.58 58.55 -20.91
CA ASP A 83 12.59 57.82 -21.70
C ASP A 83 12.27 56.47 -21.04
N PHE A 84 11.09 56.39 -20.44
CA PHE A 84 10.63 55.19 -19.75
C PHE A 84 9.89 54.20 -20.66
N SER A 85 9.87 54.39 -21.98
CA SER A 85 9.19 53.51 -22.94
C SER A 85 9.64 52.05 -22.82
N SER A 86 10.96 51.82 -22.75
CA SER A 86 11.56 50.49 -22.58
C SER A 86 11.18 49.85 -21.24
N THR A 87 11.28 50.62 -20.14
CA THR A 87 10.85 50.17 -18.80
C THR A 87 9.39 49.73 -18.81
N LYS A 88 8.50 50.55 -19.39
CA LYS A 88 7.06 50.25 -19.49
C LYS A 88 6.79 48.98 -20.31
N GLN A 89 7.48 48.81 -21.44
CA GLN A 89 7.32 47.62 -22.28
C GLN A 89 7.79 46.34 -21.57
N LEU A 90 8.94 46.39 -20.89
CA LEU A 90 9.48 45.26 -20.14
C LEU A 90 8.59 44.92 -18.94
N ALA A 91 8.10 45.92 -18.21
CA ALA A 91 7.16 45.74 -17.10
C ALA A 91 5.83 45.12 -17.57
N SER A 92 5.25 45.60 -18.68
CA SER A 92 4.03 45.01 -19.27
C SER A 92 4.24 43.56 -19.66
N LYS A 93 5.35 43.24 -20.35
CA LYS A 93 5.69 41.86 -20.73
C LYS A 93 5.91 40.96 -19.52
N ALA A 94 6.53 41.47 -18.46
CA ALA A 94 6.71 40.75 -17.20
C ALA A 94 5.35 40.44 -16.56
N SER A 95 4.45 41.43 -16.49
CA SER A 95 3.09 41.29 -15.99
C SER A 95 2.29 40.24 -16.78
N GLU A 96 2.26 40.34 -18.11
CA GLU A 96 1.59 39.38 -19.01
C GLU A 96 2.15 37.96 -18.85
N THR A 97 3.48 37.83 -18.78
CA THR A 97 4.14 36.53 -18.60
C THR A 97 3.84 35.95 -17.22
N ALA A 98 3.76 36.78 -16.17
CA ALA A 98 3.39 36.35 -14.82
C ALA A 98 1.94 35.87 -14.74
N ILE A 99 1.01 36.55 -15.41
CA ILE A 99 -0.40 36.10 -15.54
C ILE A 99 -0.45 34.72 -16.23
N LEU A 100 0.29 34.56 -17.33
CA LEU A 100 0.39 33.28 -18.04
C LEU A 100 1.01 32.19 -17.16
N ALA A 101 2.08 32.50 -16.41
CA ALA A 101 2.73 31.58 -15.48
C ALA A 101 1.75 31.12 -14.40
N LYS A 102 1.01 32.04 -13.78
CA LYS A 102 -0.05 31.74 -12.80
C LYS A 102 -1.11 30.80 -13.37
N SER A 103 -1.70 31.15 -14.52
CA SER A 103 -2.77 30.34 -15.12
C SER A 103 -2.28 28.93 -15.52
N THR A 104 -1.05 28.84 -16.02
CA THR A 104 -0.39 27.56 -16.32
C THR A 104 -0.19 26.75 -15.06
N ALA A 105 0.34 27.37 -14.01
CA ALA A 105 0.60 26.74 -12.71
C ALA A 105 -0.67 26.15 -12.09
N GLN A 106 -1.78 26.91 -12.10
CA GLN A 106 -3.07 26.42 -11.61
C GLN A 106 -3.57 25.20 -12.38
N ASN A 107 -3.46 25.23 -13.72
CA ASN A 107 -3.88 24.13 -14.57
C ASN A 107 -3.01 22.87 -14.39
N VAL A 108 -1.69 23.05 -14.30
CA VAL A 108 -0.74 21.95 -14.07
C VAL A 108 -0.94 21.37 -12.68
N SER A 109 -1.00 22.22 -11.65
CA SER A 109 -1.27 21.82 -10.26
C SER A 109 -2.54 20.97 -10.17
N LYS A 110 -3.66 21.43 -10.74
CA LYS A 110 -4.92 20.66 -10.77
C LYS A 110 -4.76 19.28 -11.41
N LYS A 111 -4.00 19.17 -12.50
CA LYS A 111 -3.72 17.88 -13.15
C LYS A 111 -2.85 16.98 -12.28
N VAL A 112 -1.82 17.53 -11.64
CA VAL A 112 -0.91 16.81 -10.73
C VAL A 112 -1.68 16.27 -9.53
N TRP A 113 -2.49 17.10 -8.86
CA TRP A 113 -3.31 16.69 -7.72
C TRP A 113 -4.39 15.67 -8.10
N SER A 114 -5.00 15.80 -9.27
CA SER A 114 -5.91 14.79 -9.80
C SER A 114 -5.20 13.45 -10.05
N ASN A 115 -3.94 13.48 -10.50
CA ASN A 115 -3.13 12.26 -10.68
C ASN A 115 -2.79 11.62 -9.32
N TYR A 116 -2.43 12.40 -8.31
CA TYR A 116 -2.20 11.88 -6.95
C TYR A 116 -3.44 11.21 -6.37
N SER A 117 -4.61 11.86 -6.47
CA SER A 117 -5.88 11.28 -6.02
C SER A 117 -6.14 9.92 -6.67
N LYS A 118 -6.05 9.82 -7.99
CA LYS A 118 -6.30 8.56 -8.70
C LYS A 118 -5.34 7.44 -8.29
N ARG A 119 -4.08 7.77 -8.04
CA ARG A 119 -3.08 6.80 -7.59
C ARG A 119 -3.37 6.32 -6.16
N LEU A 120 -3.79 7.23 -5.27
CA LEU A 120 -4.23 6.87 -3.93
C LEU A 120 -5.48 6.00 -3.94
N ASP A 121 -6.48 6.33 -4.75
CA ASP A 121 -7.69 5.52 -4.90
C ASP A 121 -7.36 4.08 -5.36
N LEU A 122 -6.37 3.94 -6.26
CA LEU A 122 -5.89 2.63 -6.70
C LEU A 122 -5.17 1.86 -5.58
N ILE A 123 -4.34 2.55 -4.79
CA ILE A 123 -3.64 1.95 -3.64
C ILE A 123 -4.65 1.48 -2.59
N ASP A 124 -5.72 2.25 -2.36
CA ASP A 124 -6.80 1.90 -1.44
C ASP A 124 -7.50 0.60 -1.88
N ASP A 125 -7.92 0.52 -3.15
CA ASP A 125 -8.51 -0.69 -3.73
C ASP A 125 -7.56 -1.90 -3.64
N GLN A 126 -6.26 -1.68 -3.87
CA GLN A 126 -5.25 -2.74 -3.73
C GLN A 126 -5.12 -3.25 -2.28
N PHE A 127 -5.12 -2.36 -1.29
CA PHE A 127 -5.13 -2.75 0.12
C PHE A 127 -6.40 -3.48 0.53
N GLU A 128 -7.58 -3.01 0.08
CA GLU A 128 -8.85 -3.67 0.38
C GLU A 128 -8.86 -5.10 -0.18
N ARG A 129 -8.44 -5.28 -1.45
CA ARG A 129 -8.32 -6.60 -2.06
C ARG A 129 -7.28 -7.47 -1.37
N PHE A 130 -6.14 -6.89 -0.99
CA PHE A 130 -5.11 -7.60 -0.25
C PHE A 130 -5.67 -8.13 1.08
N ASP A 131 -6.35 -7.27 1.85
CA ASP A 131 -6.93 -7.64 3.14
C ASP A 131 -8.03 -8.69 2.96
N LEU A 132 -8.93 -8.55 1.99
CA LEU A 132 -9.98 -9.54 1.74
C LEU A 132 -9.41 -10.92 1.38
N LYS A 133 -8.36 -10.97 0.56
CA LYS A 133 -7.80 -12.21 0.03
C LYS A 133 -6.79 -12.86 0.98
N TYR A 134 -6.05 -12.07 1.74
CA TYR A 134 -4.87 -12.52 2.49
C TYR A 134 -4.96 -12.32 4.01
N LYS A 135 -6.11 -11.87 4.54
CA LYS A 135 -6.35 -11.64 5.98
C LYS A 135 -5.81 -12.72 6.91
N ASN A 136 -5.96 -13.98 6.50
CA ASN A 136 -5.70 -15.16 7.33
C ASN A 136 -4.41 -15.88 6.94
N ILE A 137 -3.60 -15.35 6.01
CA ILE A 137 -2.30 -15.91 5.68
C ILE A 137 -1.36 -15.72 6.89
N PRO A 138 -0.71 -16.79 7.36
CA PRO A 138 0.32 -16.66 8.38
C PRO A 138 1.53 -16.00 7.72
N LEU A 139 1.83 -14.77 8.13
CA LEU A 139 2.97 -14.02 7.63
C LEU A 139 4.20 -14.33 8.49
N ASN A 140 5.34 -14.54 7.84
CA ASN A 140 6.62 -14.59 8.55
C ASN A 140 6.99 -13.19 9.09
N GLU A 141 7.98 -13.14 9.99
CA GLU A 141 8.39 -11.88 10.64
C GLU A 141 8.80 -10.77 9.65
N VAL A 142 9.45 -11.14 8.54
CA VAL A 142 9.86 -10.21 7.49
C VAL A 142 8.63 -9.61 6.80
N SER A 143 7.69 -10.45 6.40
CA SER A 143 6.46 -10.02 5.72
C SER A 143 5.55 -9.19 6.64
N VAL A 144 5.49 -9.51 7.94
CA VAL A 144 4.79 -8.69 8.95
C VAL A 144 5.41 -7.29 9.04
N LYS A 145 6.74 -7.22 9.13
CA LYS A 145 7.46 -5.95 9.19
C LYS A 145 7.25 -5.12 7.91
N GLN A 146 7.33 -5.76 6.74
CA GLN A 146 7.11 -5.11 5.45
C GLN A 146 5.68 -4.58 5.32
N LEU A 147 4.67 -5.37 5.70
CA LEU A 147 3.27 -4.93 5.73
C LEU A 147 3.09 -3.71 6.65
N ALA A 148 3.65 -3.75 7.87
CA ALA A 148 3.56 -2.64 8.82
C ALA A 148 4.22 -1.36 8.28
N GLN A 149 5.43 -1.46 7.71
CA GLN A 149 6.14 -0.34 7.10
C GLN A 149 5.37 0.24 5.90
N THR A 150 4.82 -0.62 5.04
CA THR A 150 4.06 -0.18 3.86
C THR A 150 2.77 0.54 4.28
N ARG A 151 2.06 0.03 5.30
CA ARG A 151 0.87 0.68 5.86
C ARG A 151 1.18 2.01 6.54
N LEU A 152 2.31 2.09 7.24
CA LEU A 152 2.75 3.36 7.84
C LEU A 152 2.99 4.40 6.75
N LEU A 153 3.76 4.05 5.71
CA LEU A 153 4.02 4.93 4.57
C LEU A 153 2.74 5.35 3.87
N TYR A 154 1.78 4.42 3.71
CA TYR A 154 0.45 4.74 3.19
C TYR A 154 -0.24 5.85 4.00
N HIS A 155 -0.30 5.73 5.33
CA HIS A 155 -0.88 6.76 6.17
C HIS A 155 -0.14 8.10 6.09
N GLU A 156 1.20 8.08 6.01
CA GLU A 156 2.00 9.30 5.85
C GLU A 156 1.73 9.99 4.50
N VAL A 157 1.64 9.23 3.41
CA VAL A 157 1.32 9.73 2.07
C VAL A 157 -0.11 10.26 2.01
N SER A 158 -1.09 9.56 2.57
CA SER A 158 -2.48 10.04 2.64
C SER A 158 -2.59 11.34 3.44
N ALA A 159 -1.90 11.44 4.59
CA ALA A 159 -1.85 12.67 5.37
C ALA A 159 -1.13 13.82 4.63
N ALA A 160 -0.10 13.51 3.83
CA ALA A 160 0.56 14.49 2.98
C ALA A 160 -0.36 15.01 1.88
N TYR A 161 -1.22 14.16 1.32
CA TYR A 161 -2.25 14.57 0.37
C TYR A 161 -3.27 15.53 0.98
N GLU A 162 -3.81 15.21 2.16
CA GLU A 162 -4.76 16.08 2.87
C GLU A 162 -4.17 17.46 3.22
N LYS A 163 -2.87 17.52 3.49
CA LYS A 163 -2.14 18.76 3.84
C LYS A 163 -1.56 19.50 2.64
N GLU A 164 -1.89 19.07 1.42
CA GLU A 164 -1.37 19.62 0.16
C GLU A 164 0.18 19.64 0.07
N ASN A 165 0.86 18.68 0.72
CA ASN A 165 2.32 18.57 0.71
C ASN A 165 2.83 17.82 -0.53
N ALA A 166 2.92 18.53 -1.65
CA ALA A 166 3.34 17.96 -2.94
C ALA A 166 4.77 17.37 -2.93
N VAL A 167 5.70 17.94 -2.16
CA VAL A 167 7.10 17.48 -2.09
C VAL A 167 7.14 16.06 -1.55
N TYR A 168 6.49 15.83 -0.40
CA TYR A 168 6.47 14.52 0.23
C TYR A 168 5.78 13.47 -0.66
N LEU A 169 4.66 13.83 -1.33
CA LEU A 169 3.99 12.94 -2.27
C LEU A 169 4.88 12.55 -3.46
N LYS A 170 5.58 13.52 -4.04
CA LYS A 170 6.49 13.29 -5.17
C LYS A 170 7.62 12.34 -4.82
N GLU A 171 8.12 12.42 -3.58
CA GLU A 171 9.22 11.57 -3.09
C GLU A 171 8.75 10.16 -2.71
N ASN A 172 7.57 10.02 -2.08
CA ASN A 172 7.21 8.79 -1.38
C ASN A 172 6.12 7.95 -2.05
N LEU A 173 5.26 8.54 -2.88
CA LEU A 173 4.12 7.82 -3.47
C LEU A 173 4.57 6.65 -4.36
N SER A 174 5.63 6.83 -5.16
CA SER A 174 6.15 5.75 -6.01
C SER A 174 6.80 4.63 -5.20
N THR A 175 7.46 4.96 -4.09
CA THR A 175 8.02 3.96 -3.16
C THR A 175 6.90 3.16 -2.48
N LEU A 176 5.81 3.82 -2.11
CA LEU A 176 4.62 3.13 -1.58
C LEU A 176 4.04 2.13 -2.59
N GLU A 177 3.86 2.54 -3.85
CA GLU A 177 3.37 1.67 -4.92
C GLU A 177 4.29 0.45 -5.15
N GLU A 178 5.60 0.67 -5.15
CA GLU A 178 6.58 -0.41 -5.28
C GLU A 178 6.50 -1.39 -4.10
N ASN A 179 6.49 -0.87 -2.87
CA ASN A 179 6.38 -1.68 -1.66
C ASN A 179 5.10 -2.52 -1.65
N LEU A 180 3.97 -1.91 -2.03
CA LEU A 180 2.69 -2.60 -2.11
C LEU A 180 2.69 -3.67 -3.21
N THR A 181 3.27 -3.38 -4.36
CA THR A 181 3.41 -4.35 -5.46
C THR A 181 4.24 -5.56 -5.02
N GLN A 182 5.37 -5.33 -4.34
CA GLN A 182 6.22 -6.40 -3.81
C GLN A 182 5.48 -7.23 -2.76
N LEU A 183 4.75 -6.59 -1.86
CA LEU A 183 3.94 -7.25 -0.84
C LEU A 183 2.86 -8.15 -1.46
N ILE A 184 2.12 -7.64 -2.44
CA ILE A 184 1.09 -8.41 -3.18
C ILE A 184 1.74 -9.59 -3.92
N SER A 185 2.84 -9.35 -4.63
CA SER A 185 3.56 -10.39 -5.37
C SER A 185 4.06 -11.51 -4.44
N HIS A 186 4.58 -11.15 -3.27
CA HIS A 186 4.99 -12.13 -2.27
C HIS A 186 3.80 -12.96 -1.77
N ALA A 187 2.67 -12.33 -1.43
CA ALA A 187 1.47 -13.03 -0.99
C ALA A 187 0.87 -13.94 -2.10
N GLU A 188 0.86 -13.46 -3.35
CA GLU A 188 0.47 -14.27 -4.52
C GLU A 188 1.37 -15.50 -4.68
N THR A 189 2.69 -15.32 -4.56
CA THR A 189 3.66 -16.42 -4.67
C THR A 189 3.49 -17.41 -3.53
N THR A 190 3.39 -16.95 -2.28
CA THR A 190 3.15 -17.82 -1.12
C THR A 190 1.87 -18.63 -1.29
N MET A 191 0.78 -18.00 -1.76
CA MET A 191 -0.47 -18.71 -2.01
C MET A 191 -0.33 -19.72 -3.16
N ALA A 192 0.31 -19.34 -4.27
CA ALA A 192 0.52 -20.24 -5.40
C ALA A 192 1.39 -21.45 -5.01
N ASP A 193 2.42 -21.23 -4.19
CA ASP A 193 3.29 -22.26 -3.66
C ASP A 193 2.52 -23.24 -2.76
N PHE A 194 1.69 -22.73 -1.84
CA PHE A 194 0.82 -23.56 -1.01
C PHE A 194 -0.08 -24.45 -1.87
N PHE A 195 -0.66 -23.91 -2.94
CA PHE A 195 -1.57 -24.64 -3.81
C PHE A 195 -0.91 -25.64 -4.77
N LYS A 196 0.42 -25.79 -4.77
CA LYS A 196 1.13 -26.80 -5.59
C LYS A 196 0.66 -28.22 -5.28
N ASP A 197 0.31 -28.50 -4.02
CA ASP A 197 -0.12 -29.82 -3.57
C ASP A 197 -1.63 -30.07 -3.71
N TYR A 198 -2.40 -29.10 -4.23
CA TYR A 198 -3.84 -29.23 -4.44
C TYR A 198 -4.29 -30.49 -5.20
N PRO A 199 -3.62 -30.94 -6.29
CA PRO A 199 -3.99 -32.18 -6.97
C PRO A 199 -3.92 -33.41 -6.04
N LEU A 200 -2.91 -33.46 -5.17
CA LEU A 200 -2.71 -34.54 -4.21
C LEU A 200 -3.77 -34.51 -3.11
N TRP A 201 -4.06 -33.33 -2.57
CA TRP A 201 -5.13 -33.12 -1.60
C TRP A 201 -6.50 -33.57 -2.13
N LYS A 202 -6.81 -33.18 -3.37
CA LYS A 202 -8.05 -33.60 -4.05
C LYS A 202 -8.14 -35.12 -4.18
N GLN A 203 -7.02 -35.77 -4.53
CA GLN A 203 -6.96 -37.23 -4.62
C GLN A 203 -7.21 -37.89 -3.26
N TRP A 204 -6.55 -37.41 -2.19
CA TRP A 204 -6.75 -37.94 -0.84
C TRP A 204 -8.19 -37.79 -0.37
N ALA A 205 -8.77 -36.59 -0.50
CA ALA A 205 -10.15 -36.32 -0.11
C ALA A 205 -11.14 -37.21 -0.86
N ALA A 206 -11.01 -37.33 -2.19
CA ALA A 206 -11.86 -38.19 -3.00
C ALA A 206 -11.75 -39.67 -2.59
N ALA A 207 -10.53 -40.15 -2.33
CA ALA A 207 -10.30 -41.52 -1.86
C ALA A 207 -10.94 -41.78 -0.48
N GLY A 208 -10.89 -40.81 0.43
CA GLY A 208 -11.55 -40.89 1.73
C GLY A 208 -13.07 -40.95 1.64
N ILE A 209 -13.68 -40.11 0.81
CA ILE A 209 -15.14 -40.09 0.60
C ILE A 209 -15.60 -41.42 -0.02
N GLU A 210 -14.86 -41.93 -1.01
CA GLU A 210 -15.15 -43.20 -1.65
C GLU A 210 -14.98 -44.39 -0.68
N ARG A 211 -13.97 -44.33 0.21
CA ARG A 211 -13.84 -45.31 1.30
C ARG A 211 -15.06 -45.28 2.21
N SER A 212 -15.46 -44.10 2.69
CA SER A 212 -16.65 -43.94 3.54
C SER A 212 -17.91 -44.54 2.89
N LYS A 213 -18.05 -44.40 1.57
CA LYS A 213 -19.15 -44.99 0.80
C LYS A 213 -19.11 -46.52 0.76
N LYS A 214 -17.93 -47.11 0.54
CA LYS A 214 -17.75 -48.56 0.38
C LYS A 214 -17.77 -49.33 1.69
N SER A 215 -17.10 -48.83 2.73
CA SER A 215 -16.94 -49.52 4.02
C SER A 215 -17.98 -49.12 5.05
N ASN A 216 -18.85 -48.14 4.76
CA ASN A 216 -19.76 -47.56 5.74
C ASN A 216 -19.03 -46.98 6.98
N GLU A 217 -17.75 -46.61 6.81
CA GLU A 217 -16.94 -45.99 7.86
C GLU A 217 -17.10 -44.46 7.87
N THR A 218 -16.95 -43.87 9.05
CA THR A 218 -16.84 -42.43 9.22
C THR A 218 -15.43 -41.97 8.81
N VAL A 219 -15.34 -40.89 8.03
CA VAL A 219 -14.08 -40.26 7.62
C VAL A 219 -14.13 -38.78 7.96
N PHE A 220 -13.05 -38.27 8.54
CA PHE A 220 -12.87 -36.84 8.79
C PHE A 220 -11.97 -36.23 7.72
N ILE A 221 -12.38 -35.09 7.17
CA ILE A 221 -11.58 -34.31 6.22
C ILE A 221 -11.39 -32.92 6.81
N ILE A 222 -10.15 -32.54 7.05
CA ILE A 222 -9.72 -31.28 7.64
C ILE A 222 -9.21 -30.41 6.49
N ASP A 223 -9.91 -29.30 6.25
CA ASP A 223 -9.53 -28.27 5.28
C ASP A 223 -8.88 -27.11 6.02
N LYS A 224 -7.56 -26.97 5.85
CA LYS A 224 -6.77 -25.98 6.58
C LYS A 224 -7.15 -24.55 6.18
N MET A 225 -7.39 -24.29 4.90
CA MET A 225 -7.72 -22.97 4.39
C MET A 225 -9.09 -22.49 4.87
N GLU A 226 -10.09 -23.37 4.87
CA GLU A 226 -11.45 -23.04 5.33
C GLU A 226 -11.59 -23.10 6.86
N ARG A 227 -10.64 -23.71 7.58
CA ARG A 227 -10.72 -23.96 9.03
C ARG A 227 -11.93 -24.83 9.41
N LEU A 228 -12.21 -25.81 8.56
CA LEU A 228 -13.36 -26.70 8.70
C LEU A 228 -12.96 -28.17 8.76
N CYS A 229 -13.53 -28.88 9.74
CA CYS A 229 -13.53 -30.33 9.79
C CYS A 229 -14.87 -30.87 9.26
N TYR A 230 -14.83 -31.52 8.10
CA TYR A 230 -15.95 -32.18 7.46
C TYR A 230 -16.03 -33.65 7.87
N VAL A 231 -17.23 -34.11 8.23
CA VAL A 231 -17.46 -35.52 8.58
C VAL A 231 -18.30 -36.20 7.53
N TYR A 232 -17.72 -37.22 6.90
CA TYR A 232 -18.39 -38.06 5.91
C TYR A 232 -18.79 -39.40 6.51
N ALA A 233 -20.01 -39.83 6.24
CA ALA A 233 -20.51 -41.18 6.52
C ALA A 233 -21.30 -41.69 5.31
N LYS A 234 -21.08 -42.94 4.90
CA LYS A 234 -21.67 -43.51 3.67
C LYS A 234 -21.41 -42.63 2.43
N GLY A 235 -20.27 -41.94 2.40
CA GLY A 235 -19.91 -41.02 1.31
C GLY A 235 -20.71 -39.71 1.27
N LYS A 236 -21.53 -39.42 2.30
CA LYS A 236 -22.31 -38.18 2.42
C LYS A 236 -21.71 -37.30 3.51
N LEU A 237 -21.66 -36.00 3.27
CA LEU A 237 -21.33 -35.02 4.31
C LEU A 237 -22.47 -35.01 5.35
N THR A 238 -22.11 -35.22 6.61
CA THR A 238 -23.08 -35.31 7.72
C THR A 238 -22.92 -34.19 8.72
N HIS A 239 -21.69 -33.71 8.95
CA HIS A 239 -21.39 -32.65 9.90
C HIS A 239 -20.23 -31.80 9.40
N THR A 240 -20.21 -30.54 9.83
CA THR A 240 -19.11 -29.60 9.63
C THR A 240 -18.84 -28.91 10.96
N PHE A 241 -17.57 -28.83 11.35
CA PHE A 241 -17.14 -28.17 12.58
C PHE A 241 -16.08 -27.12 12.30
N ASN A 242 -16.19 -25.97 12.97
CA ASN A 242 -15.13 -24.98 12.97
C ASN A 242 -13.94 -25.48 13.80
N MET A 243 -12.73 -25.16 13.35
CA MET A 243 -11.51 -25.54 14.04
C MET A 243 -10.45 -24.45 13.99
N GLU A 244 -9.43 -24.62 14.82
CA GLU A 244 -8.20 -23.83 14.85
C GLU A 244 -7.01 -24.75 14.64
N LEU A 245 -5.96 -24.20 14.04
CA LEU A 245 -4.81 -24.96 13.57
C LEU A 245 -3.53 -24.51 14.27
N GLY A 246 -2.42 -25.08 13.81
CA GLY A 246 -1.10 -24.59 14.15
C GLY A 246 -0.91 -23.14 13.70
N ALA A 247 -0.16 -22.35 14.47
CA ALA A 247 0.05 -20.93 14.14
C ALA A 247 0.70 -20.71 12.75
N ASN A 248 1.45 -21.70 12.26
CA ASN A 248 2.02 -21.74 10.91
C ASN A 248 1.23 -22.68 9.99
N TRP A 249 -0.10 -22.57 10.00
CA TRP A 249 -0.97 -23.52 9.31
C TRP A 249 -0.66 -23.64 7.80
N MET A 250 -0.25 -22.58 7.11
CA MET A 250 0.05 -22.66 5.67
C MET A 250 1.39 -23.35 5.37
N GLY A 251 2.25 -23.54 6.37
CA GLY A 251 3.53 -24.21 6.18
C GLY A 251 3.40 -25.71 5.92
N ASP A 252 4.53 -26.30 5.53
CA ASP A 252 4.74 -27.75 5.50
C ASP A 252 5.25 -28.24 6.84
N LYS A 253 4.69 -29.34 7.34
CA LYS A 253 5.18 -29.94 8.59
C LYS A 253 6.48 -30.70 8.32
N MET A 254 7.59 -30.12 8.75
CA MET A 254 8.94 -30.60 8.49
C MET A 254 9.68 -31.05 9.74
N LEU A 255 9.40 -30.47 10.91
CA LEU A 255 10.10 -30.81 12.17
C LEU A 255 9.29 -30.41 13.42
N SER A 256 9.71 -30.91 14.58
CA SER A 256 9.13 -30.51 15.86
C SER A 256 9.28 -29.01 16.11
N GLY A 257 8.19 -28.33 16.47
CA GLY A 257 8.21 -26.90 16.80
C GLY A 257 8.02 -25.95 15.60
N ASP A 258 7.78 -26.47 14.40
CA ASP A 258 7.41 -25.65 13.22
C ASP A 258 6.00 -25.02 13.32
N LYS A 259 5.22 -25.42 14.32
CA LYS A 259 3.84 -25.00 14.57
C LYS A 259 2.91 -25.22 13.37
N THR A 260 3.23 -26.22 12.56
CA THR A 260 2.46 -26.57 11.39
C THR A 260 1.55 -27.76 11.67
N THR A 261 0.28 -27.68 11.26
CA THR A 261 -0.61 -28.84 11.19
C THR A 261 -0.27 -29.65 9.93
N PRO A 262 0.08 -30.93 10.06
CA PRO A 262 0.57 -31.71 8.94
C PRO A 262 -0.54 -32.00 7.93
N GLU A 263 -0.15 -32.14 6.68
CA GLU A 263 -1.03 -32.63 5.62
C GLU A 263 -0.76 -34.12 5.37
N GLY A 264 -1.77 -34.84 4.92
CA GLY A 264 -1.67 -36.28 4.65
C GLY A 264 -2.87 -37.08 5.12
N VAL A 265 -2.71 -38.39 5.02
CA VAL A 265 -3.72 -39.38 5.41
C VAL A 265 -3.31 -40.02 6.73
N TYR A 266 -4.13 -39.81 7.74
CA TYR A 266 -3.92 -40.26 9.12
C TYR A 266 -5.08 -41.15 9.58
N LYS A 267 -4.89 -41.70 10.77
CA LYS A 267 -5.95 -42.40 11.51
C LYS A 267 -5.87 -42.07 12.98
N VAL A 268 -7.02 -42.11 13.64
CA VAL A 268 -7.10 -42.04 15.09
C VAL A 268 -6.51 -43.33 15.67
N VAL A 269 -5.46 -43.21 16.49
CA VAL A 269 -4.83 -44.34 17.19
C VAL A 269 -5.29 -44.49 18.63
N LYS A 270 -5.80 -43.41 19.22
CA LYS A 270 -6.34 -43.45 20.59
C LYS A 270 -7.35 -42.34 20.79
N LYS A 271 -8.45 -42.68 21.46
CA LYS A 271 -9.41 -41.71 21.99
C LYS A 271 -9.08 -41.43 23.46
N LYS A 272 -8.99 -40.15 23.84
CA LYS A 272 -8.70 -39.70 25.21
C LYS A 272 -9.89 -38.87 25.70
N GLY A 273 -10.66 -39.42 26.63
CA GLY A 273 -11.77 -38.73 27.28
C GLY A 273 -11.33 -37.90 28.48
N ASN A 274 -12.31 -37.48 29.29
CA ASN A 274 -12.09 -36.65 30.46
C ASN A 274 -11.06 -37.28 31.42
N GLY A 275 -10.06 -36.50 31.82
CA GLY A 275 -8.97 -36.94 32.70
C GLY A 275 -7.86 -37.76 32.02
N GLN A 276 -7.98 -38.08 30.73
CA GLN A 276 -6.96 -38.82 29.97
C GLN A 276 -6.08 -37.92 29.08
N THR A 277 -6.41 -36.63 29.03
CA THR A 277 -5.67 -35.60 28.30
C THR A 277 -5.71 -34.29 29.08
N LYS A 278 -4.73 -33.42 28.84
CA LYS A 278 -4.72 -32.05 29.37
C LYS A 278 -5.76 -31.15 28.69
N TYR A 279 -6.26 -31.59 27.55
CA TYR A 279 -7.37 -30.97 26.86
C TYR A 279 -8.70 -31.56 27.37
N TYR A 280 -9.82 -30.91 27.07
CA TYR A 280 -11.15 -31.43 27.39
C TYR A 280 -11.35 -32.89 26.91
N LYS A 281 -11.14 -33.14 25.60
CA LYS A 281 -11.09 -34.46 24.95
C LYS A 281 -10.07 -34.41 23.81
N ALA A 282 -9.52 -35.56 23.41
CA ALA A 282 -8.57 -35.62 22.31
C ALA A 282 -8.64 -36.93 21.51
N LEU A 283 -8.38 -36.84 20.21
CA LEU A 283 -8.18 -37.94 19.27
C LEU A 283 -6.72 -37.89 18.82
N LEU A 284 -5.92 -38.83 19.29
CA LEU A 284 -4.51 -38.93 18.92
C LEU A 284 -4.40 -39.50 17.51
N LEU A 285 -3.65 -38.82 16.63
CA LEU A 285 -3.39 -39.28 15.27
C LEU A 285 -2.11 -40.12 15.23
N ASN A 286 -1.98 -40.98 14.22
CA ASN A 286 -0.75 -41.76 13.95
C ASN A 286 0.42 -40.93 13.38
N TYR A 287 0.48 -39.62 13.65
CA TYR A 287 1.62 -38.79 13.27
C TYR A 287 2.80 -39.01 14.23
N PRO A 288 4.03 -39.20 13.74
CA PRO A 288 4.40 -39.32 12.32
C PRO A 288 4.13 -40.72 11.75
N ASN A 289 3.48 -40.79 10.59
CA ASN A 289 3.26 -42.02 9.83
C ASN A 289 4.47 -42.35 8.93
N ALA A 290 4.36 -43.38 8.09
CA ALA A 290 5.45 -43.80 7.21
C ALA A 290 5.85 -42.73 6.18
N ASP A 291 4.88 -42.00 5.62
CA ASP A 291 5.13 -40.93 4.67
C ASP A 291 5.81 -39.73 5.35
N ASP A 292 5.40 -39.38 6.58
CA ASP A 292 6.03 -38.31 7.37
C ASP A 292 7.49 -38.66 7.67
N GLN A 293 7.74 -39.89 8.10
CA GLN A 293 9.10 -40.38 8.38
C GLN A 293 9.97 -40.38 7.13
N LYS A 294 9.41 -40.72 5.96
CA LYS A 294 10.11 -40.66 4.68
C LYS A 294 10.47 -39.22 4.32
N ARG A 295 9.48 -38.30 4.30
CA ARG A 295 9.71 -36.87 3.99
C ARG A 295 10.73 -36.24 4.94
N PHE A 296 10.64 -36.54 6.23
CA PHE A 296 11.60 -36.07 7.24
C PHE A 296 13.05 -36.52 6.95
N LYS A 297 13.24 -37.81 6.64
CA LYS A 297 14.57 -38.36 6.29
C LYS A 297 15.12 -37.71 5.01
N GLU A 298 14.28 -37.52 4.00
CA GLU A 298 14.65 -36.86 2.74
C GLU A 298 15.05 -35.39 2.97
N ASN A 299 14.27 -34.65 3.76
CA ASN A 299 14.57 -33.26 4.09
C ASN A 299 15.87 -33.13 4.88
N LYS A 300 16.15 -34.06 5.81
CA LYS A 300 17.45 -34.14 6.49
C LYS A 300 18.59 -34.41 5.52
N ALA A 301 18.42 -35.39 4.62
CA ALA A 301 19.46 -35.78 3.67
C ALA A 301 19.79 -34.65 2.67
N LYS A 302 18.78 -33.87 2.26
CA LYS A 302 18.93 -32.71 1.39
C LYS A 302 19.44 -31.46 2.11
N GLY A 303 19.57 -31.48 3.44
CA GLY A 303 19.97 -30.33 4.24
C GLY A 303 18.91 -29.23 4.36
N ILE A 304 17.65 -29.53 4.01
CA ILE A 304 16.50 -28.61 4.14
C ILE A 304 16.19 -28.34 5.62
N ILE A 305 16.37 -29.35 6.47
CA ILE A 305 16.22 -29.23 7.94
C ILE A 305 17.51 -29.58 8.66
N PRO A 306 17.74 -29.04 9.88
CA PRO A 306 18.95 -29.30 10.65
C PRO A 306 19.19 -30.79 10.92
N LYS A 307 20.47 -31.20 10.94
CA LYS A 307 20.86 -32.60 11.23
C LYS A 307 20.38 -33.08 12.61
N ASN A 308 20.32 -32.19 13.59
CA ASN A 308 19.82 -32.46 14.95
C ASN A 308 18.30 -32.28 15.12
N ALA A 309 17.56 -31.93 14.05
CA ALA A 309 16.12 -31.80 14.12
C ALA A 309 15.45 -33.12 14.54
N SER A 310 14.31 -33.03 15.21
CA SER A 310 13.43 -34.15 15.52
C SER A 310 12.13 -34.01 14.72
N ILE A 311 11.49 -35.14 14.41
CA ILE A 311 10.24 -35.15 13.61
C ILE A 311 9.02 -34.66 14.42
N GLY A 312 9.08 -34.74 15.75
CA GLY A 312 7.94 -34.45 16.61
C GLY A 312 6.97 -35.63 16.71
N ASN A 313 5.88 -35.42 17.44
CA ASN A 313 4.84 -36.42 17.71
C ASN A 313 3.57 -35.72 18.25
N LEU A 314 2.59 -36.51 18.72
CA LEU A 314 1.45 -36.04 19.51
C LEU A 314 0.59 -34.98 18.79
N ILE A 315 0.38 -35.15 17.48
CA ILE A 315 -0.64 -34.38 16.77
C ILE A 315 -2.01 -34.99 17.09
N GLU A 316 -2.91 -34.13 17.59
CA GLU A 316 -4.22 -34.51 18.08
C GLU A 316 -5.31 -33.62 17.47
N ILE A 317 -6.52 -34.17 17.34
CA ILE A 317 -7.74 -33.36 17.23
C ILE A 317 -8.32 -33.25 18.65
N HIS A 318 -8.41 -32.05 19.23
CA HIS A 318 -8.77 -31.88 20.64
C HIS A 318 -9.73 -30.72 20.91
N GLY A 319 -10.28 -30.69 22.13
CA GLY A 319 -11.13 -29.60 22.64
C GLY A 319 -10.33 -28.34 23.01
N ASP A 320 -10.94 -27.42 23.77
CA ASP A 320 -10.34 -26.15 24.21
C ASP A 320 -9.88 -25.20 23.09
N GLY A 321 -10.44 -25.39 21.89
CA GLY A 321 -10.44 -24.39 20.82
C GLY A 321 -11.57 -23.38 20.97
N GLY A 322 -11.82 -22.59 19.91
CA GLY A 322 -12.81 -21.52 19.90
C GLY A 322 -12.29 -20.20 20.48
N LYS A 323 -10.97 -19.98 20.38
CA LYS A 323 -10.26 -18.76 20.73
C LYS A 323 -10.31 -17.68 19.63
N GLY A 324 -10.71 -18.05 18.42
CA GLY A 324 -10.84 -17.15 17.27
C GLY A 324 -9.54 -16.90 16.50
N LEU A 325 -8.49 -17.69 16.73
CA LEU A 325 -7.22 -17.59 16.01
C LEU A 325 -6.50 -18.94 15.94
N ASP A 326 -5.60 -19.14 14.98
CA ASP A 326 -4.75 -20.34 14.88
C ASP A 326 -3.57 -20.24 15.86
N TRP A 327 -3.51 -21.14 16.86
CA TRP A 327 -2.59 -21.00 18.01
C TRP A 327 -1.85 -22.28 18.40
N THR A 328 -2.22 -23.44 17.87
CA THR A 328 -1.66 -24.71 18.35
C THR A 328 -0.21 -24.87 17.87
N ASP A 329 0.50 -25.88 18.38
CA ASP A 329 1.81 -26.28 17.86
C ASP A 329 1.70 -27.30 16.70
N GLY A 330 0.51 -27.44 16.11
CA GLY A 330 0.23 -28.32 14.98
C GLY A 330 -1.00 -29.22 15.16
N CYS A 331 -1.60 -29.23 16.35
CA CYS A 331 -2.89 -29.89 16.59
C CYS A 331 -4.06 -29.18 15.89
N VAL A 332 -5.21 -29.85 15.90
CA VAL A 332 -6.48 -29.33 15.40
C VAL A 332 -7.40 -29.13 16.60
N ALA A 333 -7.73 -27.89 16.94
CA ALA A 333 -8.51 -27.56 18.12
C ALA A 333 -9.96 -27.19 17.75
N LEU A 334 -10.92 -27.84 18.38
CA LEU A 334 -12.35 -27.53 18.27
C LEU A 334 -12.84 -26.95 19.61
N ASN A 335 -13.92 -26.17 19.58
CA ASN A 335 -14.62 -25.85 20.82
C ASN A 335 -15.16 -27.15 21.47
N ASN A 336 -15.39 -27.12 22.78
CA ASN A 336 -15.75 -28.33 23.54
C ASN A 336 -17.07 -28.97 23.08
N ASN A 337 -18.07 -28.18 22.68
CA ASN A 337 -19.36 -28.68 22.22
C ASN A 337 -19.26 -29.44 20.88
N ASP A 338 -18.41 -28.96 19.97
CA ASP A 338 -18.17 -29.62 18.69
C ASP A 338 -17.23 -30.82 18.86
N MET A 339 -16.25 -30.71 19.77
CA MET A 339 -15.40 -31.83 20.14
C MET A 339 -16.22 -33.00 20.72
N ASP A 340 -17.27 -32.74 21.51
CA ASP A 340 -18.16 -33.79 22.02
C ASP A 340 -18.81 -34.61 20.90
N LYS A 341 -19.33 -33.92 19.89
CA LYS A 341 -19.98 -34.54 18.73
C LYS A 341 -18.95 -35.31 17.91
N LEU A 342 -17.82 -34.68 17.57
CA LEU A 342 -16.76 -35.30 16.78
C LEU A 342 -16.19 -36.55 17.49
N PHE A 343 -15.98 -36.45 18.81
CA PHE A 343 -15.48 -37.57 19.63
C PHE A 343 -16.45 -38.75 19.65
N ALA A 344 -17.77 -38.50 19.68
CA ALA A 344 -18.78 -39.54 19.61
C ALA A 344 -18.81 -40.24 18.24
N LEU A 345 -18.55 -39.51 17.16
CA LEU A 345 -18.51 -40.02 15.78
C LEU A 345 -17.21 -40.78 15.45
N ALA A 346 -16.15 -40.56 16.22
CA ALA A 346 -14.84 -41.18 16.01
C ALA A 346 -14.74 -42.56 16.67
N SER A 347 -13.97 -43.44 16.07
CA SER A 347 -13.48 -44.71 16.62
C SER A 347 -11.97 -44.82 16.42
N GLU A 348 -11.31 -45.76 17.09
CA GLU A 348 -9.94 -46.11 16.70
C GLU A 348 -9.94 -46.61 15.25
N ASN A 349 -8.90 -46.23 14.50
CA ASN A 349 -8.78 -46.37 13.06
C ASN A 349 -9.73 -45.52 12.20
N THR A 350 -10.54 -44.61 12.78
CA THR A 350 -11.23 -43.58 11.98
C THR A 350 -10.21 -42.81 11.15
N GLN A 351 -10.43 -42.77 9.83
CA GLN A 351 -9.52 -42.09 8.90
C GLN A 351 -9.69 -40.58 9.03
N VAL A 352 -8.56 -39.88 9.06
CA VAL A 352 -8.47 -38.42 9.12
C VAL A 352 -7.60 -37.96 7.97
N ILE A 353 -8.15 -37.18 7.06
CA ILE A 353 -7.43 -36.63 5.92
C ILE A 353 -7.25 -35.15 6.18
N ILE A 354 -6.01 -34.69 6.20
CA ILE A 354 -5.69 -33.27 6.36
C ILE A 354 -5.18 -32.74 5.03
N VAL A 355 -5.84 -31.72 4.50
CA VAL A 355 -5.51 -31.06 3.24
C VAL A 355 -5.31 -29.57 3.44
N GLY A 356 -4.51 -28.95 2.58
CA GLY A 356 -4.41 -27.50 2.56
C GLY A 356 -5.72 -26.82 2.16
N SER A 357 -6.39 -27.32 1.11
CA SER A 357 -7.70 -26.83 0.66
C SER A 357 -8.45 -27.90 -0.15
N LEU A 358 -9.78 -27.96 -0.02
CA LEU A 358 -10.66 -28.73 -0.91
C LEU A 358 -11.11 -27.95 -2.15
N LYS A 359 -11.01 -26.63 -2.11
CA LYS A 359 -11.32 -25.74 -3.24
C LYS A 359 -10.02 -25.41 -3.98
N PRO A 360 -10.04 -25.21 -5.31
CA PRO A 360 -8.85 -24.77 -6.03
C PRO A 360 -8.45 -23.35 -5.63
N LEU A 361 -7.25 -22.93 -6.01
CA LEU A 361 -6.79 -21.57 -5.83
C LEU A 361 -7.84 -20.60 -6.41
N PRO A 362 -8.36 -19.63 -5.63
CA PRO A 362 -9.33 -18.67 -6.14
C PRO A 362 -8.76 -17.97 -7.37
N THR A 363 -9.45 -18.08 -8.51
CA THR A 363 -9.07 -17.37 -9.74
C THR A 363 -9.26 -15.87 -9.57
N LYS A 364 -8.45 -15.09 -10.30
CA LYS A 364 -8.45 -13.61 -10.28
C LYS A 364 -9.82 -13.02 -10.60
#